data_AF-A0A9D6YKV7-F1
#
_entry.id   AF-A0A9D6YKV7-F1
#
_cell.length_a   1.000
_cell.length_b   1.000
_cell.length_c   1.000
_cell.angle_alpha   90.00
_cell.angle_beta   90.00
_cell.angle_gamma   90.00
#
_symmetry.space_group_name_H-M   'P 1'
#
loop_
_entity.id
_entity.type
_entity.pdbx_description
1 polymer ?
#
loop_
_entity_poly.entity_id
_entity_poly.type
_entity_poly.pdbx_seq_one_letter_code
_entity_poly.pdbx_strand_id
1 'polypeptide(L)'
;MEHHAQIAILGRLCGIAPEYLDNFGVRRHTPLATYQALLTAMGIPWEDPEQLAREIAHRRLRPWTGLVNGLTLVFSDSGLNRAIISPWTPTADLPPLRVHGKIKDETGRESTWEDVLPFSPPLAQRAVYDHLLGPGFRSRLELPLRAATRVL
;
A
#
# COMPACT_ATOMS: atom_id res chain seq x y z
N MET A 1 9.69 -3.20 23.66
CA MET A 1 9.96 -2.02 22.82
C MET A 1 9.38 -0.83 23.56
N GLU A 2 10.15 0.23 23.84
CA GLU A 2 9.66 1.36 24.64
C GLU A 2 8.45 2.03 24.00
N HIS A 3 7.44 2.40 24.78
CA HIS A 3 6.17 2.99 24.33
C HIS A 3 6.37 4.21 23.42
N HIS A 4 7.36 5.05 23.72
CA HIS A 4 7.74 6.20 22.89
C HIS A 4 8.19 5.80 21.48
N ALA A 5 8.93 4.69 21.36
CA ALA A 5 9.37 4.18 20.06
C ALA A 5 8.18 3.68 19.22
N GLN A 6 7.17 3.08 19.86
CA GLN A 6 5.94 2.67 19.19
C GLN A 6 5.15 3.86 18.66
N ILE A 7 5.01 4.94 19.43
CA ILE A 7 4.36 6.18 18.99
C ILE A 7 5.07 6.75 17.75
N ALA A 8 6.41 6.83 17.78
CA ALA A 8 7.17 7.30 16.62
C ALA A 8 7.04 6.35 15.40
N ILE A 9 6.99 5.03 15.61
CA ILE A 9 6.71 4.06 14.54
C ILE A 9 5.33 4.30 13.92
N LEU A 10 4.29 4.45 14.74
CA LEU A 10 2.93 4.73 14.27
C LEU A 10 2.89 6.05 13.50
N GLY A 11 3.51 7.10 14.02
CA GLY A 11 3.60 8.40 13.36
C GLY A 11 4.19 8.32 11.96
N ARG A 12 5.30 7.59 11.80
CA ARG A 12 5.90 7.35 10.47
C ARG A 12 4.98 6.58 9.53
N LEU A 13 4.26 5.57 10.03
CA LEU A 13 3.25 4.84 9.24
C LEU A 13 2.07 5.73 8.82
N CYS A 14 1.87 6.87 9.48
CA CYS A 14 0.88 7.88 9.12
C CYS A 14 1.43 9.00 8.23
N GLY A 15 2.71 8.93 7.86
CA GLY A 15 3.37 9.96 7.03
C GLY A 15 3.91 11.15 7.84
N ILE A 16 3.97 11.07 9.17
CA ILE A 16 4.66 12.09 9.98
C ILE A 16 6.17 11.91 9.79
N ALA A 17 6.82 12.95 9.28
CA ALA A 17 8.26 12.95 9.06
C ALA A 17 9.01 12.88 10.41
N PRO A 18 10.07 12.06 10.54
CA PRO A 18 10.86 11.99 11.77
C PRO A 18 11.79 13.19 11.96
N GLU A 19 12.01 13.94 10.90
CA GLU A 19 12.87 15.10 10.85
C GLU A 19 12.47 16.02 9.71
N TYR A 20 12.85 17.29 9.83
CA TYR A 20 12.62 18.30 8.81
C TYR A 20 13.71 19.37 8.87
N LEU A 21 13.84 20.14 7.79
CA LEU A 21 14.61 21.38 7.80
C LEU A 21 13.67 22.51 8.19
N ASP A 22 14.04 23.28 9.21
CA ASP A 22 13.31 24.51 9.54
C ASP A 22 13.60 25.62 8.53
N ASN A 23 12.92 26.75 8.67
CA ASN A 23 13.05 27.89 7.75
C ASN A 23 14.46 28.52 7.74
N PHE A 24 15.33 28.12 8.66
CA PHE A 24 16.74 28.55 8.74
C PHE A 24 17.70 27.47 8.23
N GLY A 25 17.18 26.39 7.65
CA GLY A 25 17.98 25.27 7.14
C GLY A 25 18.53 24.36 8.25
N VAL A 26 18.06 24.50 9.49
CA VAL A 26 18.52 23.64 10.60
C VAL A 26 17.70 22.36 10.60
N ARG A 27 18.38 21.21 10.64
CA ARG A 27 17.74 19.90 10.79
C ARG A 27 17.16 19.76 12.19
N ARG A 28 15.86 19.51 12.28
CA ARG A 28 15.12 19.29 13.51
C ARG A 28 14.55 17.88 13.53
N HIS A 29 14.58 17.25 14.70
CA HIS A 29 13.85 16.01 14.94
C HIS A 29 12.43 16.33 15.39
N THR A 30 11.47 15.51 14.98
CA THR A 30 10.09 15.61 15.44
C THR A 30 10.00 15.15 16.90
N PRO A 31 9.65 16.04 17.85
CA PRO A 31 9.50 15.67 19.25
C PRO A 31 8.35 14.68 19.47
N LEU A 32 8.43 13.87 20.53
CA LEU A 32 7.35 12.95 20.91
C LEU A 32 6.00 13.65 21.06
N ALA A 33 5.98 14.83 21.69
CA ALA A 33 4.77 15.63 21.87
C ALA A 33 4.12 16.01 20.53
N THR A 34 4.91 16.23 19.48
CA THR A 34 4.39 16.52 18.13
C THR A 34 3.76 15.29 17.51
N TYR A 35 4.36 14.10 17.67
CA TYR A 35 3.72 12.86 17.22
C TYR A 35 2.37 12.64 17.90
N GLN A 36 2.31 12.80 19.22
CA GLN A 36 1.09 12.66 20.00
C GLN A 36 0.00 13.63 19.52
N ALA A 37 0.32 14.93 19.40
CA ALA A 37 -0.61 15.94 18.95
C ALA A 37 -1.16 15.66 17.53
N LEU A 38 -0.29 15.26 16.59
CA LEU A 38 -0.70 14.95 15.23
C LEU A 38 -1.51 13.65 15.14
N LEU A 39 -1.16 12.60 15.90
CA LEU A 39 -1.94 11.37 15.96
C LEU A 39 -3.34 11.62 16.53
N THR A 40 -3.45 12.40 17.60
CA THR A 40 -4.74 12.85 18.15
C THR A 40 -5.53 13.67 17.12
N ALA A 41 -4.89 14.61 16.42
CA ALA A 41 -5.56 15.41 15.38
C ALA A 41 -6.07 14.56 14.20
N MET A 42 -5.39 13.45 13.88
CA MET A 42 -5.83 12.48 12.87
C MET A 42 -6.89 11.49 13.40
N GLY A 43 -7.27 11.56 14.68
CA GLY A 43 -8.19 10.62 15.32
C GLY A 43 -7.62 9.21 15.46
N ILE A 44 -6.29 9.06 15.54
CA ILE A 44 -5.62 7.77 15.64
C ILE A 44 -5.27 7.49 17.11
N PRO A 45 -5.74 6.38 17.70
CA PRO A 45 -5.46 6.06 19.10
C PRO A 45 -3.98 5.72 19.29
N TRP A 46 -3.36 6.29 20.33
CA TRP A 46 -1.95 6.05 20.64
C TRP A 46 -1.66 5.91 22.13
N GLU A 47 -2.61 6.27 23.00
CA GLU A 47 -2.46 6.30 24.45
C GLU A 47 -2.47 4.90 25.07
N ASP A 48 -3.35 4.03 24.56
CA ASP A 48 -3.44 2.63 24.99
C ASP A 48 -2.42 1.76 24.24
N PRO A 49 -1.46 1.12 24.93
CA PRO A 49 -0.45 0.28 24.30
C PRO A 49 -1.01 -0.85 23.43
N GLU A 50 -2.17 -1.42 23.79
CA GLU A 50 -2.79 -2.50 23.00
C GLU A 50 -3.42 -1.97 21.70
N GLN A 51 -4.12 -0.82 21.77
CA GLN A 51 -4.60 -0.14 20.56
C GLN A 51 -3.46 0.34 19.67
N LEU A 52 -2.40 0.90 20.25
CA LEU A 52 -1.20 1.32 19.52
C LEU A 52 -0.57 0.15 18.77
N ALA A 53 -0.39 -1.00 19.42
CA ALA A 53 0.14 -2.19 18.78
C ALA A 53 -0.76 -2.68 17.63
N ARG A 54 -2.09 -2.65 17.83
CA ARG A 54 -3.08 -3.01 16.79
C ARG A 54 -3.04 -2.05 15.60
N GLU A 55 -2.96 -0.75 15.82
CA GLU A 55 -2.86 0.26 14.75
C GLU A 55 -1.57 0.11 13.92
N ILE A 56 -0.44 -0.13 14.60
CA ILE A 56 0.83 -0.40 13.92
C ILE A 56 0.72 -1.67 13.06
N ALA A 57 0.13 -2.74 13.60
CA ALA A 57 -0.08 -3.98 12.86
C ALA A 57 -1.01 -3.77 11.66
N HIS A 58 -2.15 -3.11 11.87
CA HIS A 58 -3.14 -2.81 10.84
C HIS A 58 -2.53 -2.00 9.69
N ARG A 59 -1.83 -0.91 9.98
CA ARG A 59 -1.23 -0.04 8.95
C ARG A 59 -0.09 -0.72 8.18
N ARG A 60 0.69 -1.59 8.83
CA ARG A 60 1.70 -2.42 8.15
C ARG A 60 1.08 -3.44 7.20
N LEU A 61 -0.14 -3.90 7.49
CA LEU A 61 -0.88 -4.84 6.68
C LEU A 61 -1.74 -4.16 5.60
N ARG A 62 -2.06 -2.86 5.72
CA ARG A 62 -2.87 -2.11 4.73
C ARG A 62 -2.47 -2.32 3.27
N PRO A 63 -1.17 -2.36 2.89
CA PRO A 63 -0.79 -2.65 1.50
C PRO A 63 -1.15 -4.06 1.00
N TRP A 64 -1.62 -4.93 1.90
CA TRP A 64 -1.90 -6.34 1.69
C TRP A 64 -3.37 -6.71 1.94
N THR A 65 -4.22 -5.75 2.33
CA THR A 65 -5.63 -6.03 2.71
C THR A 65 -6.56 -6.23 1.52
N GLY A 66 -6.11 -5.99 0.29
CA GLY A 66 -6.94 -6.08 -0.91
C GLY A 66 -6.16 -6.58 -2.13
N LEU A 67 -6.90 -6.99 -3.16
CA LEU A 67 -6.32 -7.41 -4.44
C LEU A 67 -5.65 -6.23 -5.17
N VAL A 68 -6.24 -5.03 -5.11
CA VAL A 68 -5.74 -3.82 -5.75
C VAL A 68 -5.74 -2.67 -4.75
N ASN A 69 -4.83 -1.71 -4.94
CA ASN A 69 -4.97 -0.43 -4.24
C ASN A 69 -6.23 0.28 -4.74
N GLY A 70 -7.02 0.86 -3.84
CA GLY A 70 -8.26 1.57 -4.21
C GLY A 70 -8.06 2.76 -5.17
N LEU A 71 -6.83 3.26 -5.27
CA LEU A 71 -6.41 4.26 -6.26
C LEU A 71 -4.98 3.97 -6.70
N THR A 72 -4.73 4.03 -8.01
CA THR A 72 -3.38 3.98 -8.59
C THR A 72 -3.22 5.17 -9.52
N LEU A 73 -2.15 5.95 -9.32
CA LEU A 73 -1.79 7.05 -10.21
C LEU A 73 -0.69 6.58 -11.16
N VAL A 74 -0.88 6.82 -12.45
CA VAL A 74 0.05 6.42 -13.51
C VAL A 74 0.31 7.65 -14.39
N PHE A 75 1.58 8.01 -14.55
CA PHE A 75 1.98 9.13 -15.41
C PHE A 75 2.25 8.64 -16.83
N SER A 76 1.61 9.25 -17.82
CA SER A 76 1.70 8.87 -19.25
C SER A 76 3.14 8.79 -19.77
N ASP A 77 4.03 9.64 -19.24
CA ASP A 77 5.38 9.83 -19.76
C ASP A 77 6.43 9.01 -18.99
N SER A 78 6.00 8.27 -17.95
CA SER A 78 6.88 7.47 -17.09
C SER A 78 7.23 6.08 -17.65
N GLY A 79 6.73 5.74 -18.84
CA GLY A 79 7.01 4.48 -19.55
C GLY A 79 6.40 3.22 -18.93
N LEU A 80 5.94 3.28 -17.67
CA LEU A 80 5.40 2.12 -16.96
C LEU A 80 3.93 2.32 -16.61
N ASN A 81 3.06 2.00 -17.56
CA ASN A 81 1.63 1.83 -17.31
C ASN A 81 1.41 0.51 -16.56
N ARG A 82 1.54 0.53 -15.23
CA ARG A 82 1.37 -0.66 -14.39
C ARG A 82 0.60 -0.38 -13.11
N ALA A 83 -0.25 -1.33 -12.72
CA ALA A 83 -0.86 -1.40 -11.41
C ALA A 83 -0.12 -2.40 -10.53
N ILE A 84 -0.14 -2.18 -9.22
CA ILE A 84 0.30 -3.19 -8.27
C ILE A 84 -0.92 -3.92 -7.74
N ILE A 85 -0.92 -5.24 -7.94
CA ILE A 85 -1.94 -6.12 -7.39
C ILE A 85 -1.33 -7.04 -6.33
N SER A 86 -2.16 -7.55 -5.44
CA SER A 86 -1.78 -8.44 -4.33
C SER A 86 -2.73 -9.62 -4.25
N PRO A 87 -2.71 -10.59 -5.19
CA PRO A 87 -3.52 -11.81 -5.09
C PRO A 87 -3.20 -12.59 -3.82
N TRP A 88 -4.23 -13.26 -3.27
CA TRP A 88 -4.08 -14.20 -2.16
C TRP A 88 -3.88 -15.60 -2.71
N THR A 89 -2.99 -16.36 -2.09
CA THR A 89 -2.76 -17.79 -2.36
C THR A 89 -2.73 -18.57 -1.04
N PRO A 90 -3.20 -19.82 -1.01
CA PRO A 90 -3.17 -20.64 0.20
C PRO A 90 -1.74 -21.05 0.59
N THR A 91 -0.84 -21.13 -0.40
CA THR A 91 0.57 -21.48 -0.23
C THR A 91 1.47 -20.31 -0.66
N ALA A 92 2.74 -20.37 -0.25
CA ALA A 92 3.74 -19.39 -0.69
C ALA A 92 4.06 -19.53 -2.18
N ASP A 93 3.72 -20.66 -2.79
CA ASP A 93 3.85 -20.82 -4.23
C ASP A 93 2.77 -20.00 -4.95
N LEU A 94 3.19 -19.25 -5.95
CA LEU A 94 2.31 -18.41 -6.75
C LEU A 94 2.08 -19.11 -8.10
N PRO A 95 0.95 -19.83 -8.28
CA PRO A 95 0.66 -20.46 -9.55
C PRO A 95 0.44 -19.40 -10.63
N PRO A 96 0.55 -19.76 -11.91
CA PRO A 96 0.15 -18.88 -12.99
C PRO A 96 -1.30 -18.42 -12.81
N LEU A 97 -1.51 -17.10 -12.74
CA LEU A 97 -2.83 -16.50 -12.54
C LEU A 97 -3.32 -15.93 -13.86
N ARG A 98 -4.50 -16.38 -14.32
CA ARG A 98 -5.21 -15.71 -15.41
C ARG A 98 -5.89 -14.47 -14.85
N VAL A 99 -5.63 -13.33 -15.48
CA VAL A 99 -6.23 -12.05 -15.11
C VAL A 99 -7.06 -11.54 -16.27
N HIS A 100 -8.29 -11.17 -15.97
CA HIS A 100 -9.16 -10.43 -16.89
C HIS A 100 -9.35 -9.02 -16.32
N GLY A 101 -8.93 -8.01 -17.09
CA GLY A 101 -9.11 -6.61 -16.76
C GLY A 101 -10.12 -5.91 -17.66
N LYS A 102 -10.85 -4.95 -17.09
CA LYS A 102 -11.69 -3.99 -17.81
C LYS A 102 -11.37 -2.60 -17.30
N ILE A 103 -11.09 -1.67 -18.21
CA ILE A 103 -10.88 -0.25 -17.91
C ILE A 103 -11.93 0.56 -18.67
N LYS A 104 -12.44 1.61 -18.03
CA LYS A 104 -13.32 2.60 -18.63
C LYS A 104 -12.66 3.96 -18.47
N ASP A 105 -12.48 4.68 -19.58
CA ASP A 105 -11.90 6.01 -19.54
C ASP A 105 -12.94 7.10 -19.18
N GLU A 106 -12.48 8.34 -19.08
CA GLU A 106 -13.32 9.50 -18.74
C GLU A 106 -14.39 9.79 -19.80
N THR A 107 -14.16 9.40 -21.06
CA THR A 107 -15.15 9.53 -22.15
C THR A 107 -16.18 8.40 -22.15
N GLY A 108 -15.99 7.42 -21.27
CA GLY A 108 -16.83 6.24 -21.15
C GLY A 108 -16.45 5.10 -22.09
N ARG A 109 -15.36 5.22 -22.85
CA ARG A 109 -14.86 4.14 -23.70
C ARG A 109 -14.30 3.02 -22.83
N GLU A 110 -14.70 1.80 -23.16
CA GLU A 110 -14.26 0.61 -22.45
C GLU A 110 -13.14 -0.10 -23.22
N SER A 111 -12.24 -0.74 -22.49
CA SER A 111 -11.23 -1.64 -23.04
C SER A 111 -11.06 -2.82 -22.10
N THR A 112 -11.03 -4.02 -22.68
CA THR A 112 -10.87 -5.28 -21.95
C THR A 112 -9.58 -5.96 -22.39
N TRP A 113 -8.94 -6.66 -21.47
CA TRP A 113 -7.77 -7.47 -21.79
C TRP A 113 -7.71 -8.70 -20.89
N GLU A 114 -7.01 -9.71 -21.40
CA GLU A 114 -6.65 -10.90 -20.63
C GLU A 114 -5.13 -11.04 -20.59
N ASP A 115 -4.61 -11.54 -19.48
CA ASP A 115 -3.19 -11.82 -19.35
C ASP A 115 -2.88 -12.92 -18.33
N VAL A 116 -1.63 -13.36 -18.29
CA VAL A 116 -1.15 -14.38 -17.35
C VAL A 116 -0.03 -13.82 -16.48
N LEU A 117 -0.22 -13.86 -15.17
CA LEU A 117 0.76 -13.46 -14.17
C LEU A 117 1.47 -14.67 -13.56
N PRO A 118 2.69 -14.48 -13.01
CA PRO A 118 3.43 -13.22 -12.96
C PRO A 118 4.33 -13.00 -14.20
N PHE A 119 4.47 -11.75 -14.68
CA PHE A 119 5.43 -11.40 -15.75
C PHE A 119 6.87 -11.25 -15.25
N SER A 120 7.01 -10.99 -13.96
CA SER A 120 8.26 -10.76 -13.26
C SER A 120 8.19 -11.44 -11.89
N PRO A 121 9.31 -11.71 -11.22
CA PRO A 121 9.28 -12.15 -9.84
C PRO A 121 8.43 -11.20 -8.97
N PRO A 122 7.72 -11.72 -7.95
CA PRO A 122 6.95 -10.87 -7.04
C PRO A 122 7.83 -9.78 -6.41
N LEU A 123 7.32 -8.55 -6.36
CA LEU A 123 8.01 -7.42 -5.74
C LEU A 123 8.20 -7.63 -4.24
N ALA A 124 7.24 -8.31 -3.62
CA ALA A 124 7.26 -8.71 -2.23
C ALA A 124 6.23 -9.81 -2.01
N GLN A 125 6.42 -10.61 -0.97
CA GLN A 125 5.44 -11.58 -0.53
C GLN A 125 5.31 -11.52 0.99
N ARG A 126 4.12 -11.79 1.50
CA ARG A 126 3.85 -11.78 2.94
C ARG A 126 2.78 -12.78 3.34
N ALA A 127 3.01 -13.50 4.43
CA ALA A 127 1.96 -14.27 5.10
C ALA A 127 0.93 -13.31 5.72
N VAL A 128 -0.36 -13.56 5.48
CA VAL A 128 -1.47 -12.75 5.99
C VAL A 128 -2.57 -13.66 6.51
N TYR A 129 -3.39 -13.10 7.39
CA TYR A 129 -4.69 -13.67 7.73
C TYR A 129 -5.76 -12.82 7.06
N ASP A 130 -6.38 -13.35 6.01
CA ASP A 130 -7.47 -12.69 5.30
C ASP A 130 -8.80 -13.03 5.97
N HIS A 131 -9.63 -12.01 6.23
CA HIS A 131 -10.92 -12.19 6.88
C HIS A 131 -11.93 -13.05 6.10
N LEU A 132 -11.78 -13.14 4.77
CA LEU A 132 -12.66 -13.97 3.91
C LEU A 132 -12.01 -15.30 3.53
N LEU A 133 -10.69 -15.30 3.30
CA LEU A 133 -9.97 -16.45 2.75
C LEU A 133 -9.14 -17.23 3.80
N GLY A 134 -9.02 -16.71 5.01
CA GLY A 134 -8.24 -17.32 6.09
C GLY A 134 -6.73 -17.11 5.96
N PRO A 135 -5.91 -17.96 6.62
CA PRO A 135 -4.46 -17.86 6.57
C PRO A 135 -3.92 -18.20 5.18
N GLY A 136 -3.00 -17.38 4.67
CA GLY A 136 -2.34 -17.62 3.38
C GLY A 136 -1.27 -16.58 3.10
N PHE A 137 -0.96 -16.37 1.83
CA PHE A 137 0.07 -15.46 1.36
C PHE A 137 -0.54 -14.43 0.42
N ARG A 138 -0.07 -13.19 0.49
CA ARG A 138 -0.30 -12.18 -0.54
C ARG A 138 1.02 -11.91 -1.23
N SER A 139 1.01 -11.86 -2.57
CA SER A 139 2.19 -11.59 -3.40
C SER A 139 1.97 -10.29 -4.16
N ARG A 140 2.86 -9.30 -4.04
CA ARG A 140 2.77 -8.04 -4.80
C ARG A 140 3.30 -8.25 -6.19
N LEU A 141 2.43 -8.10 -7.19
CA LEU A 141 2.73 -8.31 -8.59
C LEU A 141 2.51 -7.02 -9.38
N GLU A 142 3.33 -6.84 -10.41
CA GLU A 142 3.07 -5.84 -11.43
C GLU A 142 2.06 -6.37 -12.43
N LEU A 143 0.98 -5.62 -12.64
CA LEU A 143 -0.01 -5.84 -13.69
C LEU A 143 0.16 -4.73 -14.74
N PRO A 144 0.66 -5.04 -15.94
CA PRO A 144 0.68 -4.10 -17.05
C PRO A 144 -0.74 -3.63 -17.38
N LEU A 145 -0.92 -2.32 -17.42
CA LEU A 145 -2.14 -1.68 -17.87
C LEU A 145 -1.98 -1.41 -19.36
N ARG A 146 -2.85 -2.00 -20.17
CA ARG A 146 -2.93 -1.69 -21.59
C ARG A 146 -3.58 -0.31 -21.71
N ALA A 147 -2.89 0.66 -22.30
CA ALA A 147 -3.51 1.95 -22.61
C ALA A 147 -4.73 1.70 -23.49
N ALA A 148 -5.85 2.38 -23.20
CA ALA A 148 -6.93 2.49 -24.17
C ALA A 148 -6.31 3.05 -25.44
N THR A 149 -6.30 2.26 -26.51
CA THR A 149 -5.59 2.59 -27.74
C THR A 149 -6.03 3.97 -28.21
N ARG A 150 -5.15 4.98 -28.11
CA ARG A 150 -5.34 6.25 -28.83
C ARG A 150 -5.28 5.88 -30.31
N VAL A 151 -6.43 5.76 -30.93
CA VAL A 151 -6.52 5.82 -32.39
C VAL A 151 -6.31 7.29 -32.70
N LEU A 152 -5.17 7.61 -33.29
CA LEU A 152 -4.88 8.91 -33.88
C LEU A 152 -5.78 9.11 -35.10
#